data_AF-A0A7S4E0D5-F1
#
_entry.id   AF-A0A7S4E0D5-F1
#
_cell.length_a   1.000
_cell.length_b   1.000
_cell.length_c   1.000
_cell.angle_alpha   90.00
_cell.angle_beta   90.00
_cell.angle_gamma   90.00
#
_symmetry.space_group_name_H-M   'P 1'
#
loop_
_entity.id
_entity.type
_entity.pdbx_description
1 polymer ?
#
loop_
_entity_poly.entity_id
_entity_poly.type
_entity_poly.pdbx_seq_one_letter_code
_entity_poly.pdbx_strand_id
1 'polypeptide(L)'
;PAEQHPNMIQLLFLLCASIVQAKTAFQYISTTSGFELLYEAIVHAELEDFYTDTKALTLFAPNNDAIEAYLYDNGQNNINEVDFGIMMRTVLYQSIPCVAAKTDDFVNGEEFTTAFG
;
A
#
# COMPACT_ATOMS: atom_id res chain seq x y z
N PRO A 1 30.27 44.07 -12.65
CA PRO A 1 30.63 42.74 -13.20
C PRO A 1 30.47 41.68 -12.10
N ALA A 2 29.28 41.10 -12.06
CA ALA A 2 28.90 39.98 -11.21
C ALA A 2 28.96 38.71 -12.06
N GLU A 3 29.74 37.72 -11.65
CA GLU A 3 29.88 36.34 -12.18
C GLU A 3 31.22 35.83 -11.61
N GLN A 4 31.41 34.68 -10.99
CA GLN A 4 30.70 33.43 -10.76
C GLN A 4 31.27 32.89 -9.44
N HIS A 5 30.47 32.27 -8.57
CA HIS A 5 30.75 30.97 -7.95
C HIS A 5 29.52 30.47 -7.16
N PRO A 6 28.35 30.22 -7.80
CA PRO A 6 27.24 29.61 -7.10
C PRO A 6 27.09 28.16 -7.59
N ASN A 7 27.89 27.18 -7.14
CA ASN A 7 27.63 25.79 -7.59
C ASN A 7 28.15 24.61 -6.74
N MET A 8 28.83 24.80 -5.60
CA MET A 8 29.24 23.63 -4.78
C MET A 8 28.28 23.31 -3.62
N ILE A 9 27.74 24.32 -2.95
CA ILE A 9 26.83 24.11 -1.81
C ILE A 9 25.40 23.76 -2.28
N GLN A 10 24.94 24.38 -3.37
CA GLN A 10 23.64 24.06 -3.99
C GLN A 10 23.61 22.62 -4.51
N LEU A 11 24.69 22.15 -5.16
CA LEU A 11 24.76 20.79 -5.72
C LEU A 11 24.74 19.70 -4.62
N LEU A 12 25.39 19.94 -3.48
CA LEU A 12 25.38 19.01 -2.34
C LEU A 12 24.02 18.97 -1.63
N PHE A 13 23.32 20.11 -1.54
CA PHE A 13 21.94 20.17 -1.02
C PHE A 13 20.93 19.52 -1.97
N LEU A 14 21.13 19.64 -3.28
CA LEU A 14 20.28 19.01 -4.31
C LEU A 14 20.42 17.48 -4.35
N LEU A 15 21.60 16.93 -4.05
CA LEU A 15 21.80 15.48 -3.94
C LEU A 15 21.13 14.89 -2.69
N CYS A 16 20.97 15.68 -1.62
CA CYS A 16 20.26 15.26 -0.41
C CYS A 16 18.73 15.23 -0.60
N ALA A 17 18.18 16.05 -1.52
CA ALA A 17 16.75 16.15 -1.77
C ALA A 17 16.18 15.05 -2.70
N SER A 18 17.02 14.35 -3.46
CA SER A 18 16.57 13.42 -4.52
C SER A 18 16.62 11.92 -4.18
N ILE A 19 16.84 11.51 -2.92
CA ILE A 19 17.16 10.09 -2.59
C ILE A 19 16.09 9.36 -1.75
N VAL A 20 15.04 10.02 -1.25
CA VAL A 20 13.91 9.29 -0.63
C VAL A 20 12.74 9.27 -1.60
N GLN A 21 12.77 8.35 -2.56
CA GLN A 21 11.58 8.04 -3.35
C GLN A 21 10.56 7.38 -2.42
N ALA A 22 9.45 8.07 -2.14
CA ALA A 22 8.35 7.48 -1.39
C ALA A 22 7.85 6.25 -2.14
N LYS A 23 7.92 5.09 -1.49
CA LYS A 23 7.46 3.81 -2.04
C LYS A 23 5.94 3.80 -2.08
N THR A 24 5.34 3.36 -3.18
CA THR A 24 3.88 3.14 -3.23
C THR A 24 3.49 1.98 -2.32
N ALA A 25 2.21 1.87 -1.96
CA ALA A 25 1.72 0.70 -1.21
C ALA A 25 1.98 -0.59 -2.00
N PHE A 26 1.73 -0.57 -3.31
CA PHE A 26 2.01 -1.72 -4.18
C PHE A 26 3.49 -2.12 -4.16
N GLN A 27 4.39 -1.14 -4.30
CA GLN A 27 5.82 -1.41 -4.17
C GLN A 27 6.16 -1.92 -2.76
N TYR A 28 5.57 -1.37 -1.70
CA TYR A 28 5.81 -1.85 -0.33
C TYR A 28 5.54 -3.34 -0.19
N ILE A 29 4.36 -3.76 -0.63
CA ILE A 29 3.89 -5.15 -0.61
C ILE A 29 4.81 -6.03 -1.45
N SER A 30 5.17 -5.60 -2.67
CA SER A 30 5.92 -6.45 -3.62
C SER A 30 7.38 -6.71 -3.26
N THR A 31 7.97 -6.01 -2.28
CA THR A 31 9.36 -6.26 -1.86
C THR A 31 9.52 -6.56 -0.37
N THR A 32 8.42 -6.70 0.37
CA THR A 32 8.46 -7.01 1.80
C THR A 32 8.03 -8.46 2.00
N SER A 33 8.88 -9.25 2.65
CA SER A 33 8.57 -10.64 2.94
C SER A 33 7.37 -10.76 3.88
N GLY A 34 6.49 -11.74 3.63
CA GLY A 34 5.29 -11.98 4.44
C GLY A 34 4.02 -11.33 3.89
N PHE A 35 4.09 -10.71 2.71
CA PHE A 35 2.97 -10.11 1.99
C PHE A 35 2.79 -10.67 0.57
N GLU A 36 3.43 -11.79 0.26
CA GLU A 36 3.36 -12.45 -1.05
C GLU A 36 1.91 -12.83 -1.40
N LEU A 37 1.13 -13.34 -0.45
CA LEU A 37 -0.28 -13.65 -0.67
C LEU A 37 -1.12 -12.38 -0.84
N LEU A 38 -0.79 -11.30 -0.14
CA LEU A 38 -1.47 -10.02 -0.35
C LEU A 38 -1.18 -9.46 -1.75
N TYR A 39 0.05 -9.61 -2.24
CA TYR A 39 0.42 -9.27 -3.61
C TYR A 39 -0.42 -10.07 -4.62
N GLU A 40 -0.49 -11.39 -4.47
CA GLU A 40 -1.32 -12.25 -5.32
C GLU A 40 -2.79 -11.87 -5.29
N ALA A 41 -3.32 -11.52 -4.10
CA ALA A 41 -4.71 -11.08 -3.94
C ALA A 41 -4.99 -9.77 -4.68
N ILE A 42 -4.06 -8.81 -4.66
CA ILE A 42 -4.18 -7.54 -5.39
C ILE A 42 -4.17 -7.77 -6.89
N VAL A 43 -3.27 -8.63 -7.39
CA VAL A 43 -3.19 -8.99 -8.82
C VAL A 43 -4.44 -9.75 -9.26
N HIS A 44 -4.90 -10.70 -8.47
CA HIS A 44 -6.14 -11.44 -8.74
C HIS A 44 -7.38 -10.53 -8.76
N ALA A 45 -7.35 -9.44 -8.01
CA ALA A 45 -8.41 -8.44 -7.97
C ALA A 45 -8.28 -7.30 -9.01
N GLU A 46 -7.23 -7.29 -9.83
CA GLU A 46 -6.92 -6.22 -10.80
C GLU A 46 -6.84 -4.82 -10.15
N LEU A 47 -6.24 -4.71 -8.96
CA LEU A 47 -6.14 -3.47 -8.18
C LEU A 47 -4.75 -2.80 -8.21
N GLU A 48 -3.83 -3.25 -9.06
CA GLU A 48 -2.45 -2.76 -9.12
C GLU A 48 -2.36 -1.26 -9.36
N ASP A 49 -3.18 -0.74 -10.28
CA ASP A 49 -3.24 0.69 -10.61
C ASP A 49 -3.70 1.50 -9.39
N PHE A 50 -4.72 1.04 -8.67
CA PHE A 50 -5.20 1.68 -7.44
C PHE A 50 -4.09 1.81 -6.39
N TYR A 51 -3.32 0.74 -6.14
CA TYR A 51 -2.25 0.74 -5.15
C TYR A 51 -0.94 1.42 -5.62
N THR A 52 -0.85 1.77 -6.91
CA THR A 52 0.27 2.50 -7.51
C THR A 52 -0.01 4.01 -7.61
N ASP A 53 -1.24 4.40 -7.93
CA ASP A 53 -1.61 5.80 -8.18
C ASP A 53 -1.98 6.59 -6.90
N THR A 54 -2.33 5.90 -5.81
CA THR A 54 -2.83 6.57 -4.61
C THR A 54 -1.71 7.27 -3.84
N LYS A 55 -1.82 8.61 -3.70
CA LYS A 55 -0.81 9.45 -3.02
C LYS A 55 -0.81 9.31 -1.48
N ALA A 56 -1.95 9.01 -0.88
CA ALA A 56 -2.11 8.78 0.55
C ALA A 56 -3.14 7.66 0.78
N LEU A 57 -2.71 6.57 1.40
CA LEU A 57 -3.50 5.38 1.63
C LEU A 57 -3.10 4.77 2.97
N THR A 58 -4.09 4.41 3.78
CA THR A 58 -3.89 3.46 4.88
C THR A 58 -4.41 2.11 4.44
N LEU A 59 -3.53 1.12 4.38
CA LEU A 59 -3.86 -0.27 4.10
C LEU A 59 -3.64 -1.08 5.36
N PHE A 60 -4.70 -1.71 5.87
CA PHE A 60 -4.61 -2.72 6.93
C PHE A 60 -4.15 -4.05 6.32
N ALA A 61 -2.87 -4.11 5.96
CA ALA A 61 -2.29 -5.23 5.22
C ALA A 61 -2.26 -6.51 6.07
N PRO A 62 -3.03 -7.55 5.73
CA PRO A 62 -2.86 -8.87 6.35
C PRO A 62 -1.53 -9.49 5.93
N ASN A 63 -0.90 -10.25 6.83
CA ASN A 63 0.26 -11.08 6.50
C ASN A 63 -0.19 -12.40 5.85
N ASN A 64 0.77 -13.18 5.35
CA ASN A 64 0.49 -14.48 4.74
C ASN A 64 -0.29 -15.41 5.68
N ASP A 65 0.11 -15.52 6.96
CA ASP A 65 -0.56 -16.40 7.94
C ASP A 65 -2.07 -16.07 8.07
N ALA A 66 -2.44 -14.79 8.06
CA ALA A 66 -3.83 -14.36 8.14
C ALA A 66 -4.63 -14.72 6.87
N ILE A 67 -3.98 -14.63 5.69
CA ILE A 67 -4.61 -15.01 4.43
C ILE A 67 -4.74 -16.54 4.34
N GLU A 68 -3.74 -17.30 4.74
CA GLU A 68 -3.78 -18.77 4.79
C GLU A 68 -4.90 -19.26 5.73
N ALA A 69 -5.04 -18.64 6.90
CA ALA A 69 -6.14 -18.93 7.82
C ALA A 69 -7.51 -18.64 7.18
N TYR A 70 -7.65 -17.50 6.50
CA TYR A 70 -8.87 -17.18 5.76
C TYR A 70 -9.20 -18.23 4.68
N LEU A 71 -8.21 -18.63 3.87
CA LEU A 71 -8.40 -19.63 2.82
C LEU A 71 -8.83 -20.98 3.41
N TYR A 72 -8.14 -21.42 4.47
CA TYR A 72 -8.47 -22.64 5.18
C TYR A 72 -9.90 -22.65 5.73
N ASP A 73 -10.30 -21.57 6.41
CA ASP A 73 -11.63 -21.44 7.02
C ASP A 73 -12.75 -21.40 5.97
N ASN A 74 -12.44 -20.96 4.74
CA ASN A 74 -13.38 -20.91 3.62
C ASN A 74 -13.28 -22.11 2.68
N GLY A 75 -12.46 -23.13 3.02
CA GLY A 75 -12.30 -24.34 2.22
C GLY A 75 -11.63 -24.12 0.86
N GLN A 76 -10.80 -23.08 0.76
CA GLN A 76 -10.05 -22.71 -0.43
C GLN A 76 -8.59 -23.15 -0.29
N ASN A 77 -8.03 -23.73 -1.35
CA ASN A 77 -6.65 -24.21 -1.33
C ASN A 77 -5.64 -23.12 -1.68
N ASN A 78 -6.07 -22.08 -2.40
CA ASN A 78 -5.23 -20.96 -2.82
C ASN A 78 -6.08 -19.74 -3.23
N ILE A 79 -5.41 -18.60 -3.42
CA ILE A 79 -6.04 -17.32 -3.78
C ILE A 79 -6.87 -17.39 -5.07
N ASN A 80 -6.47 -18.18 -6.05
CA ASN A 80 -7.16 -18.24 -7.34
C ASN A 80 -8.54 -18.93 -7.25
N GLU A 81 -8.82 -19.63 -6.16
CA GLU A 81 -10.14 -20.23 -5.89
C GLU A 81 -11.13 -19.22 -5.28
N VAL A 82 -10.66 -18.03 -4.92
CA VAL A 82 -11.49 -16.93 -4.45
C VAL A 82 -12.17 -16.26 -5.64
N ASP A 83 -13.49 -16.11 -5.56
CA ASP A 83 -14.23 -15.34 -6.56
C ASP A 83 -13.68 -13.92 -6.67
N PHE A 84 -13.51 -13.45 -7.91
CA PHE A 84 -12.96 -12.13 -8.21
C PHE A 84 -13.68 -11.01 -7.44
N GLY A 85 -15.02 -11.03 -7.44
CA GLY A 85 -15.82 -10.00 -6.78
C GLY A 85 -15.69 -10.03 -5.27
N ILE A 86 -15.50 -11.22 -4.68
CA ILE A 86 -15.17 -11.36 -3.26
C ILE A 86 -13.77 -10.80 -2.98
N MET A 87 -12.77 -11.18 -3.78
CA MET A 87 -11.40 -10.72 -3.56
C MET A 87 -11.29 -9.20 -3.65
N MET A 88 -11.82 -8.61 -4.72
CA MET A 88 -11.81 -7.17 -4.94
C MET A 88 -12.47 -6.41 -3.78
N ARG A 89 -13.66 -6.85 -3.34
CA ARG A 89 -14.34 -6.22 -2.19
C ARG A 89 -13.51 -6.34 -0.91
N THR A 90 -12.99 -7.52 -0.61
CA THR A 90 -12.22 -7.77 0.61
C THR A 90 -10.95 -6.92 0.65
N VAL A 91 -10.21 -6.84 -0.46
CA VAL A 91 -8.97 -6.05 -0.55
C VAL A 91 -9.26 -4.55 -0.43
N LEU A 92 -10.33 -4.05 -1.07
CA LEU A 92 -10.71 -2.63 -0.97
C LEU A 92 -11.24 -2.24 0.43
N TYR A 93 -11.88 -3.16 1.14
CA TYR A 93 -12.37 -2.92 2.50
C TYR A 93 -11.22 -2.70 3.51
N GLN A 94 -10.03 -3.23 3.23
CA GLN A 94 -8.84 -3.02 4.06
C GLN A 94 -8.14 -1.66 3.80
N SER A 95 -8.65 -0.87 2.85
CA SER A 95 -7.99 0.34 2.34
C SER A 95 -8.78 1.60 2.67
N ILE A 96 -8.10 2.67 3.13
CA ILE A 96 -8.66 4.01 3.35
C ILE A 96 -7.93 5.01 2.44
N PRO A 97 -8.58 5.50 1.35
CA PRO A 97 -7.88 6.18 0.25
C PRO A 97 -7.59 7.69 0.45
N CYS A 98 -7.88 8.26 1.63
CA CYS A 98 -7.76 9.72 1.84
C CYS A 98 -6.81 10.13 2.98
N VAL A 99 -6.31 9.18 3.76
CA VAL A 99 -5.52 9.45 4.96
C VAL A 99 -4.38 8.43 5.01
N ALA A 100 -3.16 8.88 5.33
CA ALA A 100 -2.04 8.01 5.66
C ALA A 100 -1.92 7.92 7.19
N ALA A 101 -3.01 7.43 7.81
CA ALA A 101 -3.22 7.41 9.25
C ALA A 101 -2.15 6.56 9.92
N LYS A 102 -1.66 7.07 11.03
CA LYS A 102 -0.73 6.41 11.95
C LYS A 102 -1.43 6.23 13.29
N THR A 103 -0.77 5.54 14.21
CA THR A 103 -1.30 5.24 15.54
C THR A 103 -1.92 6.45 16.25
N ASP A 104 -1.29 7.62 16.15
CA ASP A 104 -1.76 8.84 16.82
C ASP A 104 -2.98 9.51 16.13
N ASP A 105 -3.26 9.13 14.88
CA ASP A 105 -4.42 9.60 14.12
C ASP A 105 -5.68 8.79 14.43
N PHE A 106 -5.56 7.63 15.08
CA PHE A 106 -6.71 6.80 15.44
C PHE A 106 -7.31 7.22 16.77
N VAL A 107 -8.54 7.73 16.72
CA VAL A 107 -9.33 8.02 17.93
C VAL A 107 -10.29 6.87 18.20
N ASN A 108 -10.43 6.49 19.49
CA ASN A 108 -11.34 5.42 19.86
C ASN A 108 -12.79 5.77 19.48
N GLY A 109 -13.43 4.88 18.72
CA GLY A 109 -14.80 5.08 18.22
C GLY A 109 -14.89 5.91 16.94
N GLU A 110 -13.77 6.26 16.31
CA GLU A 110 -13.74 6.88 14.98
C GLU A 110 -14.11 5.87 13.88
N GLU A 111 -14.84 6.35 12.87
CA GLU A 111 -15.23 5.57 11.71
C GLU A 111 -14.55 6.14 10.46
N PHE A 112 -14.00 5.26 9.64
CA PHE A 112 -13.41 5.62 8.36
C PHE A 112 -14.19 4.96 7.22
N THR A 113 -14.34 5.70 6.12
CA THR A 113 -14.85 5.13 4.87
C THR A 113 -13.73 4.38 4.15
N THR A 114 -13.99 3.14 3.78
CA THR A 114 -13.04 2.30 3.03
C THR A 114 -13.07 2.63 1.54
N ALA A 115 -12.09 2.14 0.78
CA ALA A 115 -12.04 2.29 -0.67
C ALA A 115 -13.15 1.53 -1.40
N PHE A 116 -13.84 0.59 -0.73
CA PHE A 116 -15.00 -0.09 -1.27
C PHE A 116 -16.26 0.78 -1.30
N GLY A 117 -16.36 1.78 -0.40
CA GLY A 117 -17.54 2.63 -0.23
C GLY A 117 -18.34 2.30 1.02
#